data_AF-A0A2V6YNS5-F1
#
_entry.id   AF-A0A2V6YNS5-F1
#
_cell.length_a   1.000
_cell.length_b   1.000
_cell.length_c   1.000
_cell.angle_alpha   90.00
_cell.angle_beta   90.00
_cell.angle_gamma   90.00
#
_symmetry.space_group_name_H-M   'P 1'
#
loop_
_entity.id
_entity.type
_entity.pdbx_description
1 polymer ?
#
loop_
_entity_poly.entity_id
_entity_poly.type
_entity_poly.pdbx_seq_one_letter_code
_entity_poly.pdbx_strand_id
1 'polypeptide(L)'
;MTEPSEGERRVREVENLRAVYQSLQPPKAQGEGRSSHAGKAAAGAAGAGLLFVLGKAKFFGLLAGLVKFKTLATMLLSIGAYAVEWGWLFAAGFVLLIFVHEMGHAVAMRLEGIPAGAPVFIPFVGAFIAMQGQPRNAAVEARVAMAGPVAGSLAAWATLWAGIELEQPLLRALGHTAVLINLFNLVPVPPLDGGRIVTAFTRTYWVIGYAVGIVALLVTRSPLLLIVLLVGLWSLVQRWRNPVAGYDSLPPRQRTAIALWYAALVIGLVATLAE
;
A
#
# COMPACT_ATOMS: atom_id res chain seq x y z
N MET A 1 -43.26 -16.33 66.25
CA MET A 1 -43.03 -17.24 65.10
C MET A 1 -43.65 -18.57 65.47
N THR A 2 -44.77 -18.93 64.83
CA THR A 2 -45.46 -20.21 65.05
C THR A 2 -44.69 -21.32 64.34
N GLU A 3 -44.32 -22.38 65.07
CA GLU A 3 -43.64 -23.53 64.45
C GLU A 3 -44.54 -24.19 63.40
N PRO A 4 -43.98 -24.63 62.25
CA PRO A 4 -44.74 -25.34 61.24
C PRO A 4 -45.31 -26.65 61.81
N SER A 5 -46.55 -26.93 61.46
CA SER A 5 -47.26 -28.15 61.87
C SER A 5 -46.58 -29.40 61.30
N GLU A 6 -46.72 -30.55 61.95
CA GLU A 6 -46.11 -31.81 61.50
C GLU A 6 -46.49 -32.20 60.05
N GLY A 7 -47.67 -31.78 59.59
CA GLY A 7 -48.12 -31.97 58.21
C GLY A 7 -47.25 -31.19 57.22
N GLU A 8 -46.92 -29.95 57.52
CA GLU A 8 -46.08 -29.10 56.65
C GLU A 8 -44.63 -29.58 56.60
N ARG A 9 -44.11 -30.14 57.70
CA ARG A 9 -42.77 -30.75 57.72
C ARG A 9 -42.71 -31.98 56.81
N ARG A 10 -43.72 -32.87 56.89
CA ARG A 10 -43.80 -34.07 56.03
C ARG A 10 -43.91 -33.72 54.55
N VAL A 11 -44.67 -32.69 54.19
CA VAL A 11 -44.79 -32.25 52.78
C VAL A 11 -43.45 -31.75 52.25
N ARG A 12 -42.73 -30.93 53.02
CA ARG A 12 -41.39 -30.47 52.64
C ARG A 12 -40.37 -31.60 52.54
N GLU A 13 -40.46 -32.59 53.41
CA GLU A 13 -39.56 -33.74 53.38
C GLU A 13 -39.80 -34.61 52.14
N VAL A 14 -41.05 -34.85 51.76
CA VAL A 14 -41.41 -35.56 50.52
C VAL A 14 -40.95 -34.77 49.28
N GLU A 15 -41.09 -33.45 49.29
CA GLU A 15 -40.65 -32.59 48.18
C GLU A 15 -39.12 -32.59 48.04
N ASN A 16 -38.40 -32.51 49.16
CA ASN A 16 -36.94 -32.62 49.20
C ASN A 16 -36.45 -33.99 48.73
N LEU A 17 -37.09 -35.08 49.16
CA LEU A 17 -36.75 -36.44 48.71
C LEU A 17 -36.99 -36.62 47.21
N ARG A 18 -38.05 -36.01 46.66
CA ARG A 18 -38.34 -36.04 45.22
C ARG A 18 -37.29 -35.27 44.41
N ALA A 19 -36.85 -34.11 44.91
CA ALA A 19 -35.79 -33.33 44.30
C ALA A 19 -34.46 -34.09 44.30
N VAL A 20 -34.11 -34.76 45.41
CA VAL A 20 -32.92 -35.60 45.49
C VAL A 20 -33.02 -36.80 44.55
N TYR A 21 -34.17 -37.48 44.48
CA TYR A 21 -34.36 -38.60 43.55
C TYR A 21 -34.22 -38.18 42.08
N GLN A 22 -34.74 -37.01 41.70
CA GLN A 22 -34.55 -36.45 40.35
C GLN A 22 -33.09 -36.09 40.06
N SER A 23 -32.33 -35.63 41.07
CA SER A 23 -30.91 -35.30 40.91
C SER A 23 -30.02 -36.54 40.73
N LEU A 24 -30.48 -37.71 41.17
CA LEU A 24 -29.74 -38.96 41.09
C LEU A 24 -30.06 -39.78 39.83
N GLN A 25 -31.03 -39.36 39.00
CA GLN A 25 -31.29 -39.99 37.72
C GLN A 25 -30.27 -39.50 36.68
N PRO A 26 -29.48 -40.41 36.06
CA PRO A 26 -28.54 -40.01 35.02
C PRO A 26 -29.32 -39.46 33.80
N PRO A 27 -28.79 -38.45 33.09
CA PRO A 27 -29.49 -37.86 31.95
C PRO A 27 -29.74 -38.91 30.87
N LYS A 28 -30.98 -38.98 30.36
CA LYS A 28 -31.25 -39.74 29.12
C LYS A 28 -30.39 -39.16 28.01
N ALA A 29 -29.50 -39.97 27.45
CA ALA A 29 -28.70 -39.61 26.28
C ALA A 29 -29.61 -39.32 25.08
N GLN A 30 -29.88 -38.04 24.84
CA GLN A 30 -30.39 -37.56 23.56
C GLN A 30 -29.19 -37.35 22.64
N GLY A 31 -29.06 -38.22 21.65
CA GLY A 31 -28.08 -38.05 20.57
C GLY A 31 -28.48 -36.89 19.68
N GLU A 32 -27.95 -35.70 19.96
CA GLU A 32 -28.02 -34.56 19.04
C GLU A 32 -26.71 -34.45 18.25
N GLY A 33 -26.83 -34.52 16.93
CA GLY A 33 -25.73 -34.46 15.97
C GLY A 33 -24.94 -33.15 16.03
N ARG A 34 -23.88 -33.10 16.84
CA ARG A 34 -22.90 -32.00 16.89
C ARG A 34 -21.61 -32.33 16.14
N SER A 35 -21.69 -32.78 14.89
CA SER A 35 -20.49 -33.09 14.07
C SER A 35 -20.36 -32.32 12.75
N SER A 36 -21.33 -31.50 12.32
CA SER A 36 -21.27 -30.85 10.99
C SER A 36 -20.72 -29.42 10.97
N HIS A 37 -20.74 -28.68 12.08
CA HIS A 37 -20.26 -27.29 12.12
C HIS A 37 -18.75 -27.16 12.37
N ALA A 38 -18.17 -28.03 13.21
CA ALA A 38 -16.73 -28.03 13.48
C ALA A 38 -15.91 -28.42 12.24
N GLY A 39 -16.39 -29.40 11.46
CA GLY A 39 -15.75 -29.83 10.21
C GLY A 39 -15.77 -28.76 9.12
N LYS A 40 -16.86 -27.99 9.00
CA LYS A 40 -16.96 -26.87 8.04
C LYS A 40 -16.07 -25.68 8.43
N ALA A 41 -15.96 -25.38 9.73
CA ALA A 41 -15.07 -24.33 10.23
C ALA A 41 -13.58 -24.71 10.06
N ALA A 42 -13.21 -25.96 10.34
CA ALA A 42 -11.85 -26.47 10.14
C ALA A 42 -11.46 -26.51 8.65
N ALA A 43 -12.38 -26.92 7.76
CA ALA A 43 -12.16 -26.90 6.32
C ALA A 43 -12.02 -25.46 5.77
N GLY A 44 -12.81 -24.51 6.30
CA GLY A 44 -12.68 -23.09 5.96
C GLY A 44 -11.34 -22.49 6.39
N ALA A 45 -10.87 -22.82 7.60
CA ALA A 45 -9.57 -22.38 8.12
C ALA A 45 -8.39 -23.01 7.33
N ALA A 46 -8.48 -24.29 6.99
CA ALA A 46 -7.48 -24.97 6.17
C ALA A 46 -7.43 -24.42 4.73
N GLY A 47 -8.59 -24.14 4.13
CA GLY A 47 -8.69 -23.51 2.80
C GLY A 47 -8.12 -22.09 2.79
N ALA A 48 -8.41 -21.29 3.81
CA ALA A 48 -7.83 -19.95 3.98
C ALA A 48 -6.30 -20.01 4.18
N GLY A 49 -5.82 -20.94 5.01
CA GLY A 49 -4.39 -21.17 5.21
C GLY A 49 -3.66 -21.57 3.93
N LEU A 50 -4.25 -22.48 3.14
CA LEU A 50 -3.68 -22.90 1.85
C LEU A 50 -3.66 -21.75 0.83
N LEU A 51 -4.74 -20.98 0.73
CA LEU A 51 -4.80 -19.80 -0.15
C LEU A 51 -3.78 -18.72 0.26
N PHE A 52 -3.56 -18.54 1.57
CA PHE A 52 -2.54 -17.62 2.09
C PHE A 52 -1.12 -18.10 1.74
N VAL A 53 -0.82 -19.39 1.92
CA VAL A 53 0.47 -19.98 1.57
C VAL A 53 0.70 -19.94 0.06
N LEU A 54 -0.29 -20.29 -0.75
CA LEU A 54 -0.20 -20.22 -2.21
C LEU A 54 -0.08 -18.77 -2.72
N GLY A 55 -0.77 -17.83 -2.08
CA GLY A 55 -0.63 -16.40 -2.33
C GLY A 55 0.78 -15.91 -2.03
N LYS A 56 1.35 -16.30 -0.87
CA LYS A 56 2.74 -16.01 -0.52
C LYS A 56 3.72 -16.66 -1.49
N ALA A 57 3.55 -17.93 -1.84
CA ALA A 57 4.45 -18.62 -2.76
C ALA A 57 4.44 -17.98 -4.16
N LYS A 58 3.27 -17.57 -4.67
CA LYS A 58 3.18 -16.81 -5.93
C LYS A 58 3.82 -15.43 -5.82
N PHE A 59 3.66 -14.74 -4.69
CA PHE A 59 4.30 -13.45 -4.43
C PHE A 59 5.83 -13.57 -4.38
N PHE A 60 6.37 -14.58 -3.68
CA PHE A 60 7.81 -14.85 -3.62
C PHE A 60 8.37 -15.32 -4.96
N GLY A 61 7.65 -16.15 -5.72
CA GLY A 61 8.02 -16.52 -7.08
C GLY A 61 8.01 -15.31 -8.03
N LEU A 62 7.07 -14.38 -7.84
CA LEU A 62 7.02 -13.11 -8.57
C LEU A 62 8.24 -12.25 -8.26
N LEU A 63 8.62 -12.12 -6.98
CA LEU A 63 9.82 -11.41 -6.53
C LEU A 63 11.11 -12.06 -7.06
N ALA A 64 11.23 -13.38 -6.92
CA ALA A 64 12.43 -14.13 -7.32
C ALA A 64 12.66 -14.07 -8.84
N GLY A 65 11.60 -14.08 -9.65
CA GLY A 65 11.71 -13.89 -11.09
C GLY A 65 12.10 -12.47 -11.52
N LEU A 66 12.06 -11.48 -10.62
CA LEU A 66 12.43 -10.08 -10.89
C LEU A 66 13.84 -9.74 -10.41
N VAL A 67 14.32 -10.37 -9.34
CA VAL A 67 15.65 -10.13 -8.79
C VAL A 67 16.70 -10.96 -9.55
N LYS A 68 17.27 -10.36 -10.60
CA LYS A 68 18.41 -10.94 -11.33
C LYS A 68 19.72 -10.61 -10.63
N PHE A 69 20.78 -11.38 -10.90
CA PHE A 69 22.14 -11.10 -10.39
C PHE A 69 22.58 -9.65 -10.62
N LYS A 70 22.26 -9.09 -11.79
CA LYS A 70 22.55 -7.68 -12.12
C LYS A 70 21.84 -6.70 -11.18
N THR A 71 20.57 -6.95 -10.86
CA THR A 71 19.80 -6.14 -9.90
C THR A 71 20.48 -6.18 -8.53
N LEU A 72 20.79 -7.37 -8.01
CA LEU A 72 21.47 -7.52 -6.74
C LEU A 72 22.82 -6.80 -6.71
N ALA A 73 23.62 -6.92 -7.77
CA ALA A 73 24.90 -6.22 -7.89
C ALA A 73 24.73 -4.69 -7.85
N THR A 74 23.77 -4.14 -8.59
CA THR A 74 23.49 -2.69 -8.60
C THR A 74 22.93 -2.18 -7.26
N MET A 75 22.12 -3.01 -6.59
CA MET A 75 21.62 -2.71 -5.24
C MET A 75 22.76 -2.67 -4.23
N LEU A 76 23.62 -3.68 -4.21
CA LEU A 76 24.77 -3.73 -3.31
C LEU A 76 25.75 -2.58 -3.56
N LEU A 77 25.98 -2.22 -4.84
CA LEU A 77 26.77 -1.03 -5.19
C LEU A 77 26.15 0.24 -4.63
N SER A 78 24.84 0.42 -4.77
CA SER A 78 24.12 1.58 -4.25
C SER A 78 24.14 1.63 -2.72
N ILE A 79 23.97 0.48 -2.05
CA ILE A 79 24.12 0.37 -0.60
C ILE A 79 25.53 0.79 -0.19
N GLY A 80 26.56 0.27 -0.86
CA GLY A 80 27.95 0.64 -0.58
C GLY A 80 28.21 2.14 -0.74
N ALA A 81 27.73 2.75 -1.82
CA ALA A 81 27.88 4.18 -2.08
C ALA A 81 27.19 5.04 -1.03
N TYR A 82 25.94 4.72 -0.67
CA TYR A 82 25.18 5.46 0.35
C TYR A 82 25.70 5.20 1.76
N ALA A 83 26.28 4.02 2.02
CA ALA A 83 26.83 3.67 3.33
C ALA A 83 28.03 4.53 3.72
N VAL A 84 28.80 5.02 2.74
CA VAL A 84 29.93 5.92 2.98
C VAL A 84 29.48 7.24 3.61
N GLU A 85 28.33 7.77 3.18
CA GLU A 85 27.82 9.06 3.65
C GLU A 85 26.90 8.93 4.87
N TRP A 86 25.98 7.96 4.86
CA TRP A 86 24.89 7.87 5.84
C TRP A 86 24.92 6.62 6.72
N GLY A 87 25.93 5.77 6.55
CA GLY A 87 26.05 4.50 7.26
C GLY A 87 25.24 3.37 6.63
N TRP A 88 25.70 2.14 6.85
CA TRP A 88 25.20 0.97 6.13
C TRP A 88 23.73 0.62 6.45
N LEU A 89 23.27 0.86 7.68
CA LEU A 89 21.89 0.60 8.09
C LEU A 89 20.89 1.50 7.36
N PHE A 90 21.20 2.80 7.28
CA PHE A 90 20.38 3.75 6.53
C PHE A 90 20.42 3.41 5.05
N ALA A 91 21.60 3.18 4.48
CA ALA A 91 21.75 2.81 3.07
C ALA A 91 20.94 1.57 2.68
N ALA A 92 20.97 0.52 3.50
CA ALA A 92 20.21 -0.70 3.26
C ALA A 92 18.70 -0.47 3.32
N GLY A 93 18.21 0.24 4.36
CA GLY A 93 16.80 0.59 4.48
C GLY A 93 16.31 1.48 3.35
N PHE A 94 17.13 2.45 2.94
CA PHE A 94 16.85 3.38 1.86
C PHE A 94 16.70 2.68 0.51
N VAL A 95 17.67 1.82 0.16
CA VAL A 95 17.62 1.01 -1.06
C VAL A 95 16.43 0.05 -1.04
N LEU A 96 16.07 -0.51 0.12
CA LEU A 96 14.89 -1.35 0.26
C LEU A 96 13.58 -0.58 0.01
N LEU A 97 13.47 0.66 0.50
CA LEU A 97 12.30 1.52 0.26
C LEU A 97 12.16 1.88 -1.22
N ILE A 98 13.27 2.21 -1.90
CA ILE A 98 13.28 2.40 -3.36
C ILE A 98 12.89 1.10 -4.07
N PHE A 99 13.39 -0.05 -3.63
CA PHE A 99 13.03 -1.34 -4.21
C PHE A 99 11.52 -1.62 -4.11
N VAL A 100 10.90 -1.34 -2.97
CA VAL A 100 9.44 -1.49 -2.80
C VAL A 100 8.66 -0.60 -3.76
N HIS A 101 9.11 0.64 -3.96
CA HIS A 101 8.55 1.55 -4.96
C HIS A 101 8.63 0.94 -6.37
N GLU A 102 9.82 0.49 -6.80
CA GLU A 102 9.99 -0.15 -8.11
C GLU A 102 9.13 -1.43 -8.26
N MET A 103 9.00 -2.23 -7.20
CA MET A 103 8.13 -3.40 -7.22
C MET A 103 6.67 -3.05 -7.44
N GLY A 104 6.20 -1.88 -7.00
CA GLY A 104 4.87 -1.37 -7.33
C GLY A 104 4.66 -1.29 -8.85
N HIS A 105 5.61 -0.69 -9.57
CA HIS A 105 5.57 -0.65 -11.03
C HIS A 105 5.65 -2.05 -11.66
N ALA A 106 6.56 -2.90 -11.16
CA ALA A 106 6.76 -4.24 -11.70
C ALA A 106 5.50 -5.10 -11.61
N VAL A 107 4.83 -5.05 -10.45
CA VAL A 107 3.57 -5.76 -10.22
C VAL A 107 2.48 -5.22 -11.15
N ALA A 108 2.33 -3.89 -11.25
CA ALA A 108 1.33 -3.30 -12.14
C ALA A 108 1.58 -3.65 -13.62
N MET A 109 2.83 -3.62 -14.09
CA MET A 109 3.18 -4.07 -15.44
C MET A 109 2.76 -5.52 -15.68
N ARG A 110 3.08 -6.43 -14.75
CA ARG A 110 2.70 -7.84 -14.87
C ARG A 110 1.18 -8.03 -14.88
N LEU A 111 0.43 -7.30 -14.05
CA LEU A 111 -1.04 -7.33 -14.03
C LEU A 111 -1.65 -6.84 -15.35
N GLU A 112 -1.03 -5.84 -15.99
CA GLU A 112 -1.44 -5.32 -17.29
C GLU A 112 -0.94 -6.19 -18.48
N GLY A 113 -0.19 -7.26 -18.20
CA GLY A 113 0.40 -8.15 -19.20
C GLY A 113 1.55 -7.51 -19.99
N ILE A 114 2.22 -6.51 -19.40
CA ILE A 114 3.40 -5.84 -19.96
C ILE A 114 4.66 -6.51 -19.39
N PRO A 115 5.61 -6.97 -20.23
CA PRO A 115 6.85 -7.54 -19.76
C PRO A 115 7.68 -6.50 -19.00
N ALA A 116 7.86 -6.72 -17.70
CA ALA A 116 8.71 -5.91 -16.84
C ALA A 116 10.17 -6.37 -16.94
N GLY A 117 11.07 -5.42 -17.12
CA GLY A 117 12.51 -5.64 -16.97
C GLY A 117 12.90 -5.94 -15.52
N ALA A 118 14.19 -6.20 -15.30
CA ALA A 118 14.72 -6.27 -13.95
C ALA A 118 15.01 -4.85 -13.44
N PRO A 119 14.79 -4.55 -12.14
CA PRO A 119 15.15 -3.26 -11.57
C PRO A 119 16.66 -3.02 -11.66
N VAL A 120 17.03 -1.79 -11.97
CA VAL A 120 18.42 -1.33 -12.01
C VAL A 120 18.56 -0.14 -11.08
N PHE A 121 19.54 -0.21 -10.17
CA PHE A 121 19.83 0.85 -9.22
C PHE A 121 21.06 1.63 -9.67
N ILE A 122 20.95 2.95 -9.66
CA ILE A 122 22.05 3.87 -9.96
C ILE A 122 22.28 4.72 -8.71
N PRO A 123 23.46 4.62 -8.08
CA PRO A 123 23.79 5.43 -6.91
C PRO A 123 23.56 6.92 -7.17
N PHE A 124 22.97 7.61 -6.19
CA PHE A 124 22.64 9.04 -6.20
C PHE A 124 21.61 9.49 -7.24
N VAL A 125 21.16 8.60 -8.11
CA VAL A 125 20.15 8.91 -9.14
C VAL A 125 18.80 8.26 -8.78
N GLY A 126 18.80 7.00 -8.38
CA GLY A 126 17.59 6.26 -8.02
C GLY A 126 17.58 4.84 -8.58
N ALA A 127 16.39 4.31 -8.83
CA ALA A 127 16.21 3.05 -9.53
C ALA A 127 15.20 3.21 -10.64
N PHE A 128 15.17 2.26 -11.55
CA PHE A 128 14.10 2.16 -12.54
C PHE A 128 13.91 0.72 -12.99
N ILE A 129 12.69 0.41 -13.43
CA ILE A 129 12.39 -0.81 -14.19
C ILE A 129 12.08 -0.44 -15.64
N ALA A 130 12.83 -1.04 -16.57
CA ALA A 130 12.54 -0.90 -17.98
C ALA A 130 11.20 -1.56 -18.34
N MET A 131 10.29 -0.78 -18.94
CA MET A 131 9.09 -1.28 -19.58
C MET A 131 9.45 -1.77 -20.98
N GLN A 132 9.16 -3.03 -21.31
CA GLN A 132 9.39 -3.55 -22.66
C GLN A 132 8.11 -3.43 -23.49
N GLY A 133 8.18 -2.60 -24.54
CA GLY A 133 7.04 -2.27 -25.40
C GLY A 133 6.40 -0.93 -25.06
N GLN A 134 5.32 -0.60 -25.76
CA GLN A 134 4.54 0.61 -25.50
C GLN A 134 3.26 0.28 -24.72
N PRO A 135 2.88 1.11 -23.72
CA PRO A 135 1.61 0.93 -23.03
C PRO A 135 0.45 1.02 -24.02
N ARG A 136 -0.57 0.17 -23.83
CA ARG A 136 -1.72 0.08 -24.75
C ARG A 136 -2.49 1.40 -24.87
N ASN A 137 -2.55 2.15 -23.78
CA ASN A 137 -3.15 3.47 -23.73
C ASN A 137 -2.62 4.26 -22.52
N ALA A 138 -2.98 5.54 -22.51
CA ALA A 138 -2.76 6.50 -21.45
C ALA A 138 -3.17 6.05 -20.04
N ALA A 139 -4.29 5.31 -19.92
CA ALA A 139 -4.77 4.88 -18.61
C ALA A 139 -3.89 3.76 -18.04
N VAL A 140 -3.47 2.81 -18.87
CA VAL A 140 -2.53 1.76 -18.47
C VAL A 140 -1.19 2.38 -18.06
N GLU A 141 -0.68 3.34 -18.82
CA GLU A 141 0.55 4.05 -18.46
C GLU A 141 0.42 4.76 -17.10
N ALA A 142 -0.66 5.51 -16.90
CA ALA A 142 -0.90 6.21 -15.64
C ALA A 142 -1.10 5.25 -14.45
N ARG A 143 -1.79 4.11 -14.64
CA ARG A 143 -1.94 3.09 -13.59
C ARG A 143 -0.61 2.47 -13.21
N VAL A 144 0.21 2.10 -14.19
CA VAL A 144 1.55 1.56 -13.92
C VAL A 144 2.43 2.60 -13.22
N ALA A 145 2.44 3.84 -13.70
CA ALA A 145 3.21 4.93 -13.11
C ALA A 145 2.72 5.30 -11.70
N MET A 146 1.43 5.17 -11.40
CA MET A 146 0.89 5.42 -10.06
C MET A 146 1.22 4.30 -9.05
N ALA A 147 1.38 3.07 -9.52
CA ALA A 147 1.57 1.91 -8.65
C ALA A 147 2.86 1.99 -7.81
N GLY A 148 3.95 2.53 -8.36
CA GLY A 148 5.21 2.72 -7.63
C GLY A 148 5.07 3.70 -6.47
N PRO A 149 4.64 4.96 -6.71
CA PRO A 149 4.33 5.92 -5.66
C PRO A 149 3.36 5.40 -4.62
N VAL A 150 2.32 4.65 -4.99
CA VAL A 150 1.38 4.06 -4.01
C VAL A 150 2.09 3.04 -3.12
N ALA A 151 2.80 2.07 -3.71
CA ALA A 151 3.52 1.04 -2.93
C ALA A 151 4.62 1.65 -2.06
N GLY A 152 5.39 2.59 -2.62
CA GLY A 152 6.44 3.31 -1.92
C GLY A 152 5.90 4.18 -0.78
N SER A 153 4.77 4.86 -0.95
CA SER A 153 4.16 5.70 0.09
C SER A 153 3.62 4.86 1.25
N LEU A 154 2.98 3.73 0.96
CA LEU A 154 2.54 2.79 1.99
C LEU A 154 3.72 2.25 2.81
N ALA A 155 4.82 1.91 2.14
CA ALA A 155 6.04 1.48 2.83
C ALA A 155 6.68 2.62 3.63
N ALA A 156 6.68 3.84 3.10
CA ALA A 156 7.20 5.02 3.79
C ALA A 156 6.41 5.33 5.07
N TRP A 157 5.07 5.35 4.99
CA TRP A 157 4.21 5.57 6.15
C TRP A 157 4.32 4.46 7.18
N ALA A 158 4.35 3.19 6.77
CA ALA A 158 4.56 2.09 7.70
C ALA A 158 5.92 2.20 8.41
N THR A 159 6.97 2.57 7.69
CA THR A 159 8.33 2.76 8.24
C THR A 159 8.37 3.95 9.21
N LEU A 160 7.75 5.07 8.83
CA LEU A 160 7.69 6.27 9.64
C LEU A 160 6.89 6.03 10.93
N TRP A 161 5.72 5.40 10.81
CA TRP A 161 4.88 5.01 11.94
C TRP A 161 5.64 4.12 12.92
N ALA A 162 6.32 3.08 12.42
CA ALA A 162 7.17 2.23 13.25
C ALA A 162 8.30 3.00 13.93
N GLY A 163 8.90 3.97 13.23
CA GLY A 163 9.93 4.84 13.81
C GLY A 163 9.41 5.75 14.91
N ILE A 164 8.19 6.28 14.76
CA ILE A 164 7.53 7.09 15.78
C ILE A 164 7.25 6.24 17.02
N GLU A 165 6.54 5.12 16.84
CA GLU A 165 6.08 4.24 17.92
C GLU A 165 7.24 3.59 18.70
N LEU A 166 8.29 3.14 18.00
CA LEU A 166 9.43 2.47 18.63
C LEU A 166 10.52 3.46 19.09
N GLU A 167 10.29 4.76 18.91
CA GLU A 167 11.27 5.82 19.17
C GLU A 167 12.63 5.61 18.48
N GLN A 168 12.61 5.02 17.28
CA GLN A 168 13.81 4.68 16.51
C GLN A 168 14.16 5.79 15.51
N PRO A 169 15.24 6.57 15.73
CA PRO A 169 15.60 7.70 14.86
C PRO A 169 15.89 7.28 13.42
N LEU A 170 16.51 6.10 13.25
CA LEU A 170 16.82 5.54 11.93
C LEU A 170 15.56 5.33 11.09
N LEU A 171 14.52 4.73 11.66
CA LEU A 171 13.26 4.46 10.96
C LEU A 171 12.50 5.74 10.67
N ARG A 172 12.52 6.72 11.59
CA ARG A 172 11.94 8.05 11.34
C ARG A 172 12.62 8.72 10.15
N ALA A 173 13.95 8.73 10.14
CA ALA A 173 14.73 9.32 9.03
C ALA A 173 14.44 8.62 7.70
N LEU A 174 14.41 7.28 7.68
CA LEU A 174 14.07 6.49 6.49
C LEU A 174 12.65 6.77 6.00
N GLY A 175 11.69 6.80 6.92
CA GLY A 175 10.28 7.07 6.62
C GLY A 175 10.09 8.45 5.98
N HIS A 176 10.60 9.52 6.60
CA HIS A 176 10.54 10.87 6.03
C HIS A 176 11.27 10.97 4.69
N THR A 177 12.44 10.34 4.56
CA THR A 177 13.18 10.35 3.29
C THR A 177 12.40 9.65 2.19
N ALA A 178 11.76 8.51 2.48
CA ALA A 178 10.92 7.82 1.51
C ALA A 178 9.65 8.61 1.16
N VAL A 179 9.03 9.32 2.10
CA VAL A 179 7.93 10.26 1.79
C VAL A 179 8.39 11.30 0.78
N LEU A 180 9.57 11.91 1.00
CA LEU A 180 10.15 12.90 0.10
C LEU A 180 10.44 12.33 -1.29
N ILE A 181 10.99 11.11 -1.38
CA ILE A 181 11.24 10.46 -2.67
C ILE A 181 9.96 10.19 -3.44
N ASN A 182 8.93 9.64 -2.77
CA ASN A 182 7.66 9.38 -3.43
C ASN A 182 7.00 10.68 -3.90
N LEU A 183 7.06 11.74 -3.10
CA LEU A 183 6.56 13.06 -3.49
C LEU A 183 7.34 13.63 -4.68
N PHE A 184 8.67 13.47 -4.68
CA PHE A 184 9.52 13.87 -5.81
C PHE A 184 9.16 13.09 -7.09
N ASN A 185 8.97 11.78 -7.01
CA ASN A 185 8.55 10.97 -8.16
C ASN A 185 7.16 11.36 -8.67
N LEU A 186 6.30 11.96 -7.85
CA LEU A 186 5.01 12.47 -8.29
C LEU A 186 5.09 13.83 -9.00
N VAL A 187 6.25 14.49 -9.09
CA VAL A 187 6.38 15.75 -9.82
C VAL A 187 6.05 15.54 -11.31
N PRO A 188 5.24 16.42 -11.95
CA PRO A 188 4.67 16.17 -13.28
C PRO A 188 5.64 16.43 -14.43
N VAL A 189 6.84 15.82 -14.37
CA VAL A 189 7.99 16.11 -15.23
C VAL A 189 8.66 14.80 -15.64
N PRO A 190 8.82 14.50 -16.94
CA PRO A 190 9.60 13.36 -17.39
C PRO A 190 11.06 13.48 -16.93
N PRO A 191 11.74 12.38 -16.51
CA PRO A 191 11.31 10.98 -16.58
C PRO A 191 10.52 10.46 -15.35
N LEU A 192 10.10 11.34 -14.42
CA LEU A 192 9.44 10.95 -13.16
C LEU A 192 8.04 10.38 -13.40
N ASP A 193 7.54 9.61 -12.43
CA ASP A 193 6.23 8.96 -12.52
C ASP A 193 5.08 9.94 -12.68
N GLY A 194 5.13 11.08 -11.98
CA GLY A 194 4.17 12.16 -12.11
C GLY A 194 4.05 12.59 -13.56
N GLY A 195 5.18 12.72 -14.27
CA GLY A 195 5.23 13.04 -15.70
C GLY A 195 4.48 12.02 -16.57
N ARG A 196 4.48 10.74 -16.16
CA ARG A 196 3.78 9.62 -16.81
C ARG A 196 2.33 9.43 -16.35
N ILE A 197 1.95 9.93 -15.17
CA ILE A 197 0.57 9.91 -14.66
C ILE A 197 -0.22 11.06 -15.29
N VAL A 198 0.36 12.27 -15.27
CA VAL A 198 -0.30 13.47 -15.81
C VAL A 198 -0.51 13.38 -17.31
N THR A 199 0.10 12.40 -17.98
CA THR A 199 -0.23 12.09 -19.34
C THR A 199 -1.75 11.88 -19.47
N ALA A 200 -2.42 11.14 -18.58
CA ALA A 200 -3.88 10.95 -18.65
C ALA A 200 -4.68 12.29 -18.57
N PHE A 201 -4.00 13.36 -18.13
CA PHE A 201 -4.30 14.79 -18.11
C PHE A 201 -4.84 15.44 -19.40
N THR A 202 -6.05 16.01 -19.44
CA THR A 202 -6.36 17.06 -20.44
C THR A 202 -5.95 18.45 -19.94
N ARG A 203 -5.99 19.45 -20.83
CA ARG A 203 -5.71 20.85 -20.49
C ARG A 203 -6.51 21.34 -19.28
N THR A 204 -7.78 20.96 -19.15
CA THR A 204 -8.62 21.38 -18.02
C THR A 204 -8.08 20.88 -16.67
N TYR A 205 -7.64 19.63 -16.61
CA TYR A 205 -7.09 19.04 -15.39
C TYR A 205 -5.75 19.67 -15.00
N TRP A 206 -4.93 20.07 -15.98
CA TRP A 206 -3.72 20.84 -15.72
C TRP A 206 -4.04 22.20 -15.10
N VAL A 207 -5.02 22.93 -15.64
CA VAL A 207 -5.45 24.22 -15.08
C VAL A 207 -5.96 24.05 -13.64
N ILE A 208 -6.80 23.04 -13.40
CA ILE A 208 -7.29 22.72 -12.05
C ILE A 208 -6.12 22.37 -11.12
N GLY A 209 -5.20 21.52 -11.55
CA GLY A 209 -4.02 21.14 -10.78
C GLY A 209 -3.12 22.32 -10.43
N TYR A 210 -2.92 23.25 -11.38
CA TYR A 210 -2.20 24.50 -11.14
C TYR A 210 -2.90 25.40 -10.14
N ALA A 211 -4.22 25.57 -10.26
CA ALA A 211 -4.99 26.38 -9.32
C ALA A 211 -4.89 25.81 -7.90
N VAL A 212 -5.09 24.50 -7.75
CA VAL A 212 -4.93 23.80 -6.46
C VAL A 212 -3.51 23.94 -5.93
N GLY A 213 -2.50 23.73 -6.77
CA GLY A 213 -1.10 23.83 -6.37
C GLY A 213 -0.70 25.25 -5.95
N ILE A 214 -1.19 26.29 -6.62
CA ILE A 214 -0.98 27.69 -6.23
C ILE A 214 -1.61 27.97 -4.87
N VAL A 215 -2.86 27.52 -4.64
CA VAL A 215 -3.51 27.65 -3.33
C VAL A 215 -2.69 26.93 -2.25
N ALA A 216 -2.25 25.71 -2.51
CA ALA A 216 -1.41 24.95 -1.57
C ALA A 216 -0.07 25.65 -1.30
N LEU A 217 0.57 26.25 -2.31
CA LEU A 217 1.79 27.05 -2.15
C LEU A 217 1.53 28.27 -1.26
N LEU A 218 0.43 28.99 -1.45
CA LEU A 218 0.11 30.18 -0.65
C LEU A 218 -0.15 29.82 0.82
N VAL A 219 -0.79 28.68 1.08
CA VAL A 219 -1.08 28.20 2.44
C VAL A 219 0.18 27.70 3.14
N THR A 220 0.95 26.84 2.48
CA THR A 220 2.12 26.17 3.09
C THR A 220 3.40 27.00 3.03
N ARG A 221 3.48 27.96 2.11
CA ARG A 221 4.70 28.72 1.76
C ARG A 221 5.92 27.83 1.47
N SER A 222 5.68 26.59 1.01
CA SER A 222 6.73 25.61 0.80
C SER A 222 7.57 25.96 -0.44
N PRO A 223 8.90 26.16 -0.31
CA PRO A 223 9.77 26.40 -1.46
C PRO A 223 9.81 25.19 -2.41
N LEU A 224 9.61 23.97 -1.90
CA LEU A 224 9.52 22.77 -2.74
C LEU A 224 8.31 22.82 -3.66
N LEU A 225 7.12 23.22 -3.17
CA LEU A 225 5.94 23.35 -4.01
C LEU A 225 6.11 24.41 -5.10
N LEU A 226 6.82 25.50 -4.80
CA LEU A 226 7.15 26.51 -5.80
C LEU A 226 8.00 25.90 -6.93
N ILE A 227 9.05 25.15 -6.59
CA ILE A 227 9.88 24.46 -7.59
C ILE A 227 9.03 23.50 -8.42
N VAL A 228 8.19 22.67 -7.77
CA VAL A 228 7.29 21.73 -8.47
C VAL A 228 6.36 22.45 -9.45
N LEU A 229 5.78 23.58 -9.05
CA LEU A 229 4.93 24.39 -9.92
C LEU A 229 5.69 25.01 -11.10
N LEU A 230 6.93 25.47 -10.88
CA LEU A 230 7.76 26.03 -11.95
C LEU A 230 8.17 24.94 -12.96
N VAL A 231 8.67 23.80 -12.49
CA VAL A 231 9.08 22.70 -13.39
C VAL A 231 7.87 22.05 -14.06
N GLY A 232 6.74 21.94 -13.36
CA GLY A 232 5.47 21.52 -13.96
C GLY A 232 5.02 22.47 -15.07
N LEU A 233 5.34 23.78 -14.99
CA LEU A 233 4.81 24.78 -15.91
C LEU A 233 5.56 24.65 -17.22
N TRP A 234 6.88 24.44 -17.11
CA TRP A 234 7.72 24.01 -18.20
C TRP A 234 7.17 22.75 -18.89
N SER A 235 6.82 21.71 -18.12
CA SER A 235 6.23 20.46 -18.64
C SER A 235 4.90 20.71 -19.37
N LEU A 236 4.03 21.54 -18.79
CA LEU A 236 2.76 21.96 -19.39
C LEU A 236 2.95 22.69 -20.72
N VAL A 237 3.88 23.64 -20.77
CA VAL A 237 4.20 24.43 -21.98
C VAL A 237 4.76 23.52 -23.08
N GLN A 238 5.71 22.65 -22.75
CA GLN A 238 6.26 21.69 -23.71
C GLN A 238 5.18 20.80 -24.30
N ARG A 239 4.23 20.39 -23.46
CA ARG A 239 3.14 19.52 -23.86
C ARG A 239 2.06 20.21 -24.68
N TRP A 240 1.81 21.49 -24.42
CA TRP A 240 0.95 22.30 -25.29
C TRP A 240 1.56 22.54 -26.66
N ARG A 241 2.89 22.66 -26.74
CA ARG A 241 3.60 22.80 -28.02
C ARG A 241 3.66 21.48 -28.79
N ASN A 242 3.74 20.35 -28.10
CA ASN A 242 3.86 19.01 -28.69
C ASN A 242 2.73 18.09 -28.22
N PRO A 243 1.51 18.23 -28.76
CA PRO A 243 0.39 17.37 -28.38
C PRO A 243 0.66 15.92 -28.80
N VAL A 244 0.57 15.00 -27.83
CA VAL A 244 0.76 13.56 -28.08
C VAL A 244 -0.56 12.97 -28.58
N ALA A 245 -0.53 12.34 -29.76
CA ALA A 245 -1.71 11.74 -30.39
C ALA A 245 -2.32 10.60 -29.55
N GLY A 246 -3.65 10.51 -29.50
CA GLY A 246 -4.39 9.41 -28.86
C GLY A 246 -4.73 9.59 -27.37
N TYR A 247 -4.23 10.64 -26.71
CA TYR A 247 -4.40 10.89 -25.27
C TYR A 247 -5.81 11.34 -24.84
N ASP A 248 -6.54 12.00 -25.74
CA ASP A 248 -7.88 12.52 -25.44
C ASP A 248 -8.96 11.44 -25.44
N SER A 249 -8.64 10.23 -25.89
CA SER A 249 -9.57 9.10 -26.03
C SER A 249 -10.06 8.50 -24.70
N LEU A 250 -9.46 8.86 -23.56
CA LEU A 250 -9.85 8.30 -22.27
C LEU A 250 -11.25 8.77 -21.81
N PRO A 251 -12.12 7.86 -21.34
CA PRO A 251 -13.40 8.23 -20.76
C PRO A 251 -13.24 9.19 -19.58
N PRO A 252 -14.07 10.25 -19.45
CA PRO A 252 -13.96 11.23 -18.37
C PRO A 252 -13.93 10.62 -16.98
N ARG A 253 -14.70 9.56 -16.73
CA ARG A 253 -14.76 8.85 -15.44
C ARG A 253 -13.43 8.22 -15.03
N GLN A 254 -12.69 7.67 -15.99
CA GLN A 254 -11.36 7.08 -15.69
C GLN A 254 -10.35 8.18 -15.40
N ARG A 255 -10.41 9.28 -16.15
CA ARG A 255 -9.54 10.44 -15.96
C ARG A 255 -9.75 11.13 -14.61
N THR A 256 -11.01 11.34 -14.21
CA THR A 256 -11.33 11.87 -12.88
C THR A 256 -10.81 10.95 -11.79
N ALA A 257 -11.00 9.63 -11.92
CA ALA A 257 -10.50 8.68 -10.94
C ALA A 257 -8.97 8.76 -10.77
N ILE A 258 -8.22 8.77 -11.88
CA ILE A 258 -6.75 8.90 -11.84
C ILE A 258 -6.34 10.24 -11.19
N ALA A 259 -7.00 11.33 -11.57
CA ALA A 259 -6.70 12.65 -11.00
C ALA A 259 -6.97 12.71 -9.48
N LEU A 260 -8.07 12.12 -9.02
CA LEU A 260 -8.40 12.05 -7.60
C LEU A 260 -7.40 11.20 -6.82
N TRP A 261 -7.01 10.02 -7.34
CA TRP A 261 -5.98 9.19 -6.71
C TRP A 261 -4.62 9.90 -6.64
N TYR A 262 -4.23 10.55 -7.72
CA TYR A 262 -2.98 11.33 -7.77
C TYR A 262 -3.01 12.48 -6.75
N ALA A 263 -4.10 13.26 -6.71
CA ALA A 263 -4.26 14.35 -5.75
C ALA A 263 -4.28 13.85 -4.30
N ALA A 264 -5.02 12.77 -4.01
CA ALA A 264 -5.08 12.18 -2.68
C ALA A 264 -3.71 11.73 -2.19
N LEU A 265 -2.90 11.10 -3.06
CA LEU A 265 -1.56 10.65 -2.72
C LEU A 265 -0.62 11.83 -2.45
N VAL A 266 -0.63 12.86 -3.31
CA VAL A 266 0.17 14.08 -3.11
C VAL A 266 -0.22 14.78 -1.80
N ILE A 267 -1.52 14.95 -1.54
CA ILE A 267 -2.01 15.58 -0.32
C ILE A 267 -1.58 14.78 0.91
N GLY A 268 -1.75 13.44 0.88
CA GLY A 268 -1.34 12.58 1.99
C GLY A 268 0.15 12.70 2.30
N LEU A 269 1.01 12.69 1.28
CA LEU A 269 2.46 12.82 1.45
C LEU A 269 2.86 14.21 1.95
N VAL A 270 2.26 15.28 1.42
CA VAL A 270 2.53 16.66 1.88
C VAL A 270 2.07 16.86 3.32
N ALA A 271 0.91 16.30 3.69
CA ALA A 271 0.41 16.35 5.06
C ALA A 271 1.38 15.68 6.04
N THR A 272 1.97 14.53 5.67
CA THR A 272 2.99 13.84 6.49
C THR A 272 4.26 14.68 6.71
N LEU A 273 4.57 15.65 5.85
CA LEU A 273 5.74 16.53 6.00
C LEU A 273 5.43 17.79 6.81
N ALA A 274 4.16 18.07 7.08
CA ALA A 274 3.73 19.24 7.84
C ALA A 274 3.60 18.94 9.35
N GLU A 275 3.72 17.69 9.74
CA GLU A 275 3.77 17.19 11.13
C GLU A 275 5.21 17.03 11.61
#